data_AF-W7A042-F1
#
_entry.id   AF-W7A042-F1
#
_cell.length_a   1.000
_cell.length_b   1.000
_cell.length_c   1.000
_cell.angle_alpha   90.00
_cell.angle_beta   90.00
_cell.angle_gamma   90.00
#
_symmetry.space_group_name_H-M   'P 1'
#
loop_
_entity.id
_entity.type
_entity.pdbx_description
1 polymer ?
#
loop_
_entity_poly.entity_id
_entity_poly.type
_entity_poly.pdbx_seq_one_letter_code
_entity_poly.pdbx_strand_id
1 'polypeptide(L)'
;MNLECTYQAPRATKKDQSMAVAINAIRRLESKIEDLTTAINAPKAAVTLPLSPAGPIPDHHSPYATFSQPSPGSYATAAPSNSLHRNRLSIHDIAMSPQVVGTPAKSPFALPEAQGAVDLSFSQHRVALWPAVQQILPDVFISARKELPEDYIVDIENHRLPLPMDISHPYNTSPDSWLMSLPQSAVKGLADAYFAVFHRNTPILDKYHFFSSTLGIAMDNEFGYEIETALVLVVLALGCLAVKAHEEGDFSLPSRHSAAGRGFVPPEWYELIIDEPPGLKFFNEARKRFGFLMCQTDLQAGQFYMLSTLYYAQILRPLDSWTTVNRAALCCASILKRTSTIDYETWEGDMLSRLFWCTLMYETVITQELDLLPHSGLLDYESDIPLPKFTQCPRPKTLISGLLSDEDDSLFNFHFLAQAAHRIILTRVKQSLYTFAEKEGYPSASLTSEMHHQLEQWRENLPPTLQFSDSDDSSDSASPAHVIAKAMLRSRYLVAKLHIGRPFLYKALHAPAYTNESEYDEVRKGLRGGMYWPTTMGLCTQMLTALPIKFGWCCQCFGQVLLFHAVALSPDAKLRDTLPEGWREWVGIMMALIQSCAKSSPGIAKDYELLRLLDG
;
A
#
# COMPACT_ATOMS: atom_id res chain seq x y z
N MET A 1 -53.54 19.37 26.58
CA MET A 1 -52.19 19.49 27.15
C MET A 1 -51.22 19.13 26.04
N ASN A 2 -50.28 20.02 25.71
CA ASN A 2 -49.18 19.68 24.81
C ASN A 2 -48.01 19.23 25.68
N LEU A 3 -47.51 18.01 25.47
CA LEU A 3 -46.30 17.51 26.10
C LEU A 3 -45.20 17.48 25.04
N GLU A 4 -44.18 18.30 25.23
CA GLU A 4 -43.08 18.48 24.29
C GLU A 4 -42.08 17.32 24.41
N CYS A 5 -42.14 16.39 23.46
CA CYS A 5 -41.33 15.17 23.47
C CYS A 5 -39.87 15.46 23.10
N THR A 6 -39.07 15.86 24.07
CA THR A 6 -37.63 16.11 23.93
C THR A 6 -36.86 14.79 23.81
N TYR A 7 -36.49 14.43 22.58
CA TYR A 7 -35.55 13.34 22.32
C TYR A 7 -34.18 13.68 22.92
N GLN A 8 -33.73 12.90 23.91
CA GLN A 8 -32.33 12.95 24.34
C GLN A 8 -31.44 12.35 23.25
N ALA A 9 -30.41 13.08 22.85
CA ALA A 9 -29.39 12.56 21.93
C ALA A 9 -28.71 11.31 22.53
N PRO A 10 -28.33 10.32 21.70
CA PRO A 10 -27.62 9.14 22.19
C PRO A 10 -26.35 9.54 22.95
N ARG A 11 -26.20 9.04 24.18
CA ARG A 11 -24.95 9.24 24.94
C ARG A 11 -23.84 8.44 24.28
N ALA A 12 -22.79 9.13 23.82
CA ALA A 12 -21.61 8.51 23.22
C ALA A 12 -21.07 7.40 24.13
N THR A 13 -20.96 6.19 23.57
CA THR A 13 -20.46 5.01 24.28
C THR A 13 -18.95 5.14 24.53
N LYS A 14 -18.39 4.27 25.38
CA LYS A 14 -16.93 4.18 25.51
C LYS A 14 -16.24 3.88 24.17
N LYS A 15 -16.89 3.10 23.30
CA LYS A 15 -16.38 2.76 21.97
C LYS A 15 -16.33 4.00 21.06
N ASP A 16 -17.38 4.83 21.07
CA ASP A 16 -17.41 6.11 20.35
C ASP A 16 -16.36 7.09 20.88
N GLN A 17 -16.12 7.10 22.19
CA GLN A 17 -15.08 7.93 22.81
C GLN A 17 -13.68 7.46 22.43
N SER A 18 -13.39 6.15 22.47
CA SER A 18 -12.11 5.59 21.99
C SER A 18 -11.91 5.81 20.50
N MET A 19 -12.96 5.67 19.67
CA MET A 19 -12.91 5.95 18.24
C MET A 19 -12.68 7.44 17.96
N ALA A 20 -13.35 8.35 18.68
CA ALA A 20 -13.08 9.78 18.60
C ALA A 20 -11.67 10.12 19.07
N VAL A 21 -11.13 9.47 20.10
CA VAL A 21 -9.74 9.68 20.55
C VAL A 21 -8.74 9.20 19.49
N ALA A 22 -8.93 8.02 18.90
CA ALA A 22 -8.04 7.50 17.86
C ALA A 22 -8.13 8.31 16.55
N ILE A 23 -9.33 8.67 16.09
CA ILE A 23 -9.53 9.56 14.94
C ILE A 23 -8.94 10.94 15.22
N ASN A 24 -9.07 11.48 16.44
CA ASN A 24 -8.42 12.75 16.80
C ASN A 24 -6.89 12.61 16.97
N ALA A 25 -6.35 11.44 17.29
CA ALA A 25 -4.90 11.20 17.30
C ALA A 25 -4.36 11.17 15.85
N ILE A 26 -5.06 10.48 14.94
CA ILE A 26 -4.74 10.47 13.51
C ILE A 26 -4.88 11.89 12.92
N ARG A 27 -5.97 12.62 13.21
CA ARG A 27 -6.13 14.03 12.79
C ARG A 27 -5.12 14.99 13.41
N ARG A 28 -4.59 14.69 14.60
CA ARG A 28 -3.48 15.45 15.21
C ARG A 28 -2.14 15.10 14.57
N LEU A 29 -1.94 13.87 14.12
CA LEU A 29 -0.82 13.51 13.25
C LEU A 29 -0.95 14.28 11.92
N GLU A 30 -2.09 14.21 11.24
CA GLU A 30 -2.38 14.93 9.98
C GLU A 30 -2.16 16.45 10.11
N SER A 31 -2.73 17.10 11.14
CA SER A 31 -2.58 18.54 11.38
C SER A 31 -1.14 18.94 11.75
N LYS A 32 -0.42 18.16 12.58
CA LYS A 32 1.01 18.41 12.82
C LYS A 32 1.84 18.20 11.55
N ILE A 33 1.47 17.21 10.75
CA ILE A 33 2.07 16.91 9.44
C ILE A 33 1.90 18.12 8.51
N GLU A 34 0.74 18.76 8.49
CA GLU A 34 0.44 19.98 7.74
C GLU A 34 1.23 21.20 8.26
N ASP A 35 1.21 21.45 9.57
CA ASP A 35 1.98 22.52 10.24
C ASP A 35 3.49 22.42 9.93
N LEU A 36 4.07 21.23 10.08
CA LEU A 36 5.49 20.98 9.81
C LEU A 36 5.83 21.06 8.32
N THR A 37 4.94 20.61 7.44
CA THR A 37 5.14 20.75 5.98
C THR A 37 5.13 22.22 5.58
N THR A 38 4.28 23.04 6.21
CA THR A 38 4.25 24.49 6.03
C THR A 38 5.52 25.15 6.58
N ALA A 39 5.97 24.76 7.79
CA ALA A 39 7.17 25.31 8.42
C ALA A 39 8.48 24.97 7.70
N ILE A 40 8.60 23.78 7.10
CA ILE A 40 9.77 23.35 6.32
C ILE A 40 9.89 24.11 4.99
N ASN A 41 8.76 24.44 4.36
CA ASN A 41 8.71 25.19 3.10
C ASN A 41 8.73 26.72 3.29
N ALA A 42 8.67 27.22 4.52
CA ALA A 42 8.74 28.65 4.81
C ALA A 42 10.19 29.17 4.65
N PRO A 43 10.47 30.14 3.75
CA PRO A 43 11.80 30.75 3.67
C PRO A 43 12.09 31.50 4.97
N LYS A 44 13.27 31.26 5.56
CA LYS A 44 13.71 31.95 6.77
C LYS A 44 13.73 33.46 6.53
N ALA A 45 12.81 34.17 7.18
CA ALA A 45 12.75 35.63 7.12
C ALA A 45 14.08 36.22 7.60
N ALA A 46 14.73 37.03 6.76
CA ALA A 46 15.95 37.74 7.14
C ALA A 46 15.63 38.74 8.25
N VAL A 47 16.48 38.83 9.27
CA VAL A 47 16.32 39.77 10.38
C VAL A 47 16.68 41.18 9.90
N THR A 48 15.69 41.92 9.39
CA THR A 48 15.80 43.35 9.12
C THR A 48 15.43 44.17 10.35
N LEU A 49 16.36 45.03 10.77
CA LEU A 49 16.16 45.99 11.86
C LEU A 49 15.16 47.09 11.45
N PRO A 50 14.29 47.58 12.35
CA PRO A 50 13.29 48.57 12.03
C PRO A 50 13.88 49.99 11.89
N LEU A 51 13.46 50.70 10.84
CA LEU A 51 13.61 52.15 10.70
C LEU A 51 12.26 52.77 10.28
N SER A 52 11.98 53.95 10.81
CA SER A 52 10.63 54.56 10.82
C SER A 52 10.23 55.26 9.51
N PRO A 53 8.92 55.44 9.23
CA PRO A 53 8.42 55.88 7.92
C PRO A 53 8.06 57.38 7.82
N ALA A 54 8.11 57.95 6.59
CA ALA A 54 7.15 58.93 6.03
C ALA A 54 7.57 59.41 4.61
N GLY A 55 6.60 59.72 3.73
CA GLY A 55 6.82 60.50 2.48
C GLY A 55 6.27 59.88 1.18
N PRO A 56 5.31 60.51 0.46
CA PRO A 56 4.70 59.95 -0.77
C PRO A 56 4.96 60.74 -2.08
N ILE A 57 4.95 60.02 -3.22
CA ILE A 57 4.27 60.32 -4.53
C ILE A 57 4.56 61.69 -5.22
N PRO A 58 5.03 61.73 -6.50
CA PRO A 58 4.13 61.48 -7.66
C PRO A 58 4.71 60.84 -8.95
N ASP A 59 3.79 60.61 -9.90
CA ASP A 59 3.89 59.93 -11.21
C ASP A 59 4.65 60.69 -12.33
N HIS A 60 4.80 60.07 -13.52
CA HIS A 60 4.37 60.67 -14.82
C HIS A 60 4.33 59.69 -16.03
N HIS A 61 3.17 59.71 -16.71
CA HIS A 61 2.77 59.43 -18.13
C HIS A 61 3.55 58.58 -19.18
N SER A 62 2.74 57.91 -20.03
CA SER A 62 3.01 57.33 -21.38
C SER A 62 2.92 58.44 -22.50
N PRO A 63 2.46 58.29 -23.80
CA PRO A 63 1.88 57.17 -24.60
C PRO A 63 2.23 57.06 -26.14
N TYR A 64 1.58 56.13 -26.88
CA TYR A 64 1.40 56.01 -28.38
C TYR A 64 2.66 55.75 -29.28
N ALA A 65 2.65 55.17 -30.50
CA ALA A 65 1.74 54.34 -31.35
C ALA A 65 2.62 53.66 -32.49
N THR A 66 2.25 53.10 -33.67
CA THR A 66 1.09 53.12 -34.61
C THR A 66 1.06 51.85 -35.54
N PHE A 67 -0.01 51.67 -36.33
CA PHE A 67 -0.36 50.63 -37.33
C PHE A 67 0.55 50.39 -38.57
N SER A 68 0.43 49.19 -39.19
CA SER A 68 0.15 48.99 -40.66
C SER A 68 -0.19 47.54 -41.08
N GLN A 69 -0.81 47.34 -42.25
CA GLN A 69 -1.18 46.08 -42.94
C GLN A 69 -0.89 46.24 -44.48
N PRO A 70 -0.96 45.23 -45.41
CA PRO A 70 -2.01 44.21 -45.57
C PRO A 70 -1.57 42.80 -46.11
N SER A 71 -2.56 41.96 -46.45
CA SER A 71 -2.53 40.59 -47.03
C SER A 71 -2.40 40.61 -48.61
N PRO A 72 -2.51 39.49 -49.40
CA PRO A 72 -2.92 38.10 -49.10
C PRO A 72 -2.13 36.93 -49.77
N GLY A 73 -2.50 35.69 -49.41
CA GLY A 73 -2.11 34.46 -50.14
C GLY A 73 -2.67 33.19 -49.47
N SER A 74 -3.50 32.42 -50.19
CA SER A 74 -4.22 31.26 -49.63
C SER A 74 -3.65 29.92 -50.11
N TYR A 75 -3.39 28.98 -49.19
CA TYR A 75 -3.58 27.53 -49.37
C TYR A 75 -3.75 26.88 -47.99
N ALA A 76 -4.46 25.74 -47.92
CA ALA A 76 -4.90 25.14 -46.65
C ALA A 76 -4.58 23.65 -46.53
N THR A 77 -4.08 23.26 -45.35
CA THR A 77 -4.12 21.88 -44.80
C THR A 77 -4.07 21.97 -43.27
N ALA A 78 -4.58 20.96 -42.57
CA ALA A 78 -5.01 21.09 -41.17
C ALA A 78 -3.95 20.66 -40.13
N ALA A 79 -4.05 21.26 -38.94
CA ALA A 79 -3.45 20.79 -37.69
C ALA A 79 -4.41 21.07 -36.52
N PRO A 80 -4.44 20.24 -35.45
CA PRO A 80 -5.38 20.40 -34.34
C PRO A 80 -4.99 21.56 -33.41
N SER A 81 -5.98 22.21 -32.80
CA SER A 81 -5.83 23.42 -31.98
C SER A 81 -5.76 23.14 -30.47
N ASN A 82 -4.80 23.76 -29.79
CA ASN A 82 -4.82 23.93 -28.33
C ASN A 82 -5.90 24.93 -27.90
N SER A 83 -6.52 24.71 -26.74
CA SER A 83 -7.28 25.72 -25.99
C SER A 83 -7.01 25.54 -24.48
N LEU A 84 -6.05 26.28 -23.92
CA LEU A 84 -6.20 27.63 -23.34
C LEU A 84 -7.06 27.66 -22.06
N HIS A 85 -6.37 27.84 -20.93
CA HIS A 85 -6.98 28.11 -19.62
C HIS A 85 -7.90 29.34 -19.66
N ARG A 86 -8.94 29.32 -18.81
CA ARG A 86 -9.88 30.44 -18.64
C ARG A 86 -9.92 30.92 -17.19
N ASN A 87 -9.01 31.84 -16.84
CA ASN A 87 -9.12 32.57 -15.58
C ASN A 87 -10.41 33.39 -15.53
N ARG A 88 -11.18 33.24 -14.44
CA ARG A 88 -12.16 34.21 -13.98
C ARG A 88 -12.11 34.28 -12.45
N LEU A 89 -11.56 35.38 -11.95
CA LEU A 89 -11.76 35.78 -10.56
C LEU A 89 -13.19 36.34 -10.41
N SER A 90 -13.83 36.03 -9.29
CA SER A 90 -15.04 36.72 -8.83
C SER A 90 -14.85 37.05 -7.35
N ILE A 91 -14.94 38.33 -7.01
CA ILE A 91 -14.79 38.80 -5.63
C ILE A 91 -16.18 38.88 -5.02
N HIS A 92 -16.55 37.88 -4.21
CA HIS A 92 -17.37 37.98 -3.00
C HIS A 92 -17.73 36.58 -2.49
N ASP A 93 -17.01 36.10 -1.48
CA ASP A 93 -17.62 35.54 -0.27
C ASP A 93 -16.56 35.42 0.84
N ILE A 94 -16.89 35.85 2.05
CA ILE A 94 -15.98 35.86 3.20
C ILE A 94 -16.69 35.17 4.38
N ALA A 95 -16.57 33.84 4.46
CA ALA A 95 -16.88 33.08 5.67
C ALA A 95 -16.21 31.69 5.67
N MET A 96 -15.46 31.38 6.73
CA MET A 96 -15.30 30.04 7.32
C MET A 96 -14.99 28.85 6.40
N SER A 97 -13.80 28.83 5.78
CA SER A 97 -13.06 27.57 5.56
C SER A 97 -11.56 27.84 5.31
N PRO A 98 -10.63 27.21 6.05
CA PRO A 98 -9.23 27.11 5.62
C PRO A 98 -9.15 26.22 4.37
N GLN A 99 -8.51 26.72 3.31
CA GLN A 99 -8.38 25.97 2.06
C GLN A 99 -7.28 24.92 2.20
N VAL A 100 -7.60 23.65 1.91
CA VAL A 100 -6.60 22.59 1.77
C VAL A 100 -5.68 22.96 0.61
N VAL A 101 -4.41 23.19 0.90
CA VAL A 101 -3.37 23.32 -0.13
C VAL A 101 -2.86 21.91 -0.42
N GLY A 102 -3.19 21.41 -1.62
CA GLY A 102 -2.87 20.03 -2.00
C GLY A 102 -1.37 19.73 -2.06
N THR A 103 -1.06 18.45 -2.24
CA THR A 103 0.28 17.94 -2.54
C THR A 103 0.95 18.79 -3.63
N PRO A 104 2.23 19.21 -3.48
CA PRO A 104 2.82 20.19 -4.38
C PRO A 104 3.02 19.63 -5.79
N ALA A 105 2.08 19.95 -6.68
CA ALA A 105 2.29 19.91 -8.12
C ALA A 105 3.53 20.77 -8.43
N LYS A 106 4.65 20.10 -8.74
CA LYS A 106 6.00 20.65 -9.02
C LYS A 106 6.25 22.03 -8.41
N SER A 107 6.78 22.04 -7.18
CA SER A 107 7.14 23.26 -6.43
C SER A 107 7.67 24.37 -7.36
N PRO A 108 7.05 25.57 -7.39
CA PRO A 108 7.53 26.68 -8.21
C PRO A 108 8.89 27.20 -7.73
N PHE A 109 9.31 26.80 -6.53
CA PHE A 109 10.68 26.88 -6.07
C PHE A 109 11.37 25.54 -6.35
N ALA A 110 12.18 25.50 -7.40
CA ALA A 110 13.19 24.47 -7.50
C ALA A 110 14.09 24.57 -6.25
N LEU A 111 14.26 23.46 -5.54
CA LEU A 111 15.42 23.30 -4.66
C LEU A 111 16.67 23.50 -5.53
N PRO A 112 17.74 24.15 -5.03
CA PRO A 112 18.97 24.27 -5.81
C PRO A 112 19.48 22.88 -6.17
N GLU A 113 19.41 22.52 -7.45
CA GLU A 113 20.00 21.29 -7.97
C GLU A 113 21.48 21.31 -7.63
N ALA A 114 21.88 20.48 -6.66
CA ALA A 114 23.28 20.26 -6.39
C ALA A 114 23.87 19.60 -7.63
N GLN A 115 24.70 20.33 -8.37
CA GLN A 115 25.24 19.88 -9.65
C GLN A 115 26.02 18.57 -9.43
N GLY A 116 25.54 17.46 -10.01
CA GLY A 116 26.06 16.11 -9.76
C GLY A 116 25.31 15.31 -8.68
N ALA A 117 24.13 15.73 -8.23
CA ALA A 117 23.28 14.90 -7.39
C ALA A 117 22.81 13.63 -8.13
N VAL A 118 22.70 12.53 -7.40
CA VAL A 118 22.26 11.22 -7.90
C VAL A 118 20.96 10.82 -7.21
N ASP A 119 19.90 10.64 -7.98
CA ASP A 119 18.64 10.10 -7.48
C ASP A 119 18.81 8.62 -7.12
N LEU A 120 18.41 8.25 -5.90
CA LEU A 120 18.46 6.87 -5.44
C LEU A 120 17.09 6.23 -5.72
N SER A 121 17.03 5.14 -6.49
CA SER A 121 15.78 4.37 -6.56
C SER A 121 15.43 3.78 -5.19
N PHE A 122 14.12 3.64 -4.96
CA PHE A 122 13.56 3.00 -3.76
C PHE A 122 13.47 1.48 -3.90
N SER A 123 13.42 0.96 -5.13
CA SER A 123 13.46 -0.48 -5.44
C SER A 123 14.68 -1.14 -4.82
N GLN A 124 14.52 -2.38 -4.36
CA GLN A 124 15.58 -3.14 -3.72
C GLN A 124 16.42 -3.95 -4.73
N HIS A 125 15.85 -4.31 -5.88
CA HIS A 125 16.59 -4.89 -7.02
C HIS A 125 17.67 -3.95 -7.57
N ARG A 126 17.46 -2.63 -7.45
CA ARG A 126 18.41 -1.59 -7.89
C ARG A 126 19.70 -1.54 -7.08
N VAL A 127 19.77 -2.18 -5.91
CA VAL A 127 21.03 -2.32 -5.13
C VAL A 127 22.11 -3.05 -5.96
N ALA A 128 21.73 -4.03 -6.78
CA ALA A 128 22.65 -4.74 -7.66
C ALA A 128 23.28 -3.86 -8.78
N LEU A 129 22.76 -2.65 -8.97
CA LEU A 129 23.23 -1.68 -9.96
C LEU A 129 24.11 -0.56 -9.36
N TRP A 130 24.29 -0.54 -8.02
CA TRP A 130 25.12 0.45 -7.35
C TRP A 130 26.61 0.25 -7.69
N PRO A 131 27.34 1.29 -8.15
CA PRO A 131 28.74 1.15 -8.57
C PRO A 131 29.67 0.47 -7.53
N ALA A 132 29.53 0.80 -6.25
CA ALA A 132 30.31 0.17 -5.18
C ALA A 132 29.93 -1.30 -4.95
N VAL A 133 28.63 -1.64 -5.03
CA VAL A 133 28.16 -3.03 -4.92
C VAL A 133 28.72 -3.88 -6.06
N GLN A 134 28.83 -3.32 -7.27
CA GLN A 134 29.46 -3.97 -8.43
C GLN A 134 30.99 -4.12 -8.35
N GLN A 135 31.65 -3.50 -7.36
CA GLN A 135 33.09 -3.61 -7.10
C GLN A 135 33.40 -4.48 -5.87
N ILE A 136 32.41 -4.74 -5.02
CA ILE A 136 32.58 -5.41 -3.72
C ILE A 136 32.02 -6.84 -3.72
N LEU A 137 30.94 -7.11 -4.46
CA LEU A 137 30.35 -8.46 -4.54
C LEU A 137 31.09 -9.37 -5.54
N PRO A 138 31.01 -10.71 -5.39
CA PRO A 138 31.77 -11.66 -6.22
C PRO A 138 31.52 -11.51 -7.73
N ASP A 139 32.60 -11.62 -8.52
CA ASP A 139 32.55 -11.51 -10.00
C ASP A 139 31.51 -12.44 -10.63
N VAL A 140 31.30 -13.64 -10.08
CA VAL A 140 30.32 -14.61 -10.60
C VAL A 140 28.88 -14.06 -10.50
N PHE A 141 28.52 -13.45 -9.37
CA PHE A 141 27.23 -12.77 -9.19
C PHE A 141 27.11 -11.57 -10.14
N ILE A 142 28.17 -10.77 -10.26
CA ILE A 142 28.17 -9.56 -11.10
C ILE A 142 28.09 -9.89 -12.59
N SER A 143 28.76 -10.94 -13.06
CA SER A 143 28.63 -11.45 -14.43
C SER A 143 27.23 -11.96 -14.70
N ALA A 144 26.70 -12.86 -13.86
CA ALA A 144 25.35 -13.39 -14.02
C ALA A 144 24.26 -12.31 -13.97
N ARG A 145 24.45 -11.25 -13.18
CA ARG A 145 23.54 -10.09 -13.17
C ARG A 145 23.66 -9.24 -14.44
N LYS A 146 24.85 -9.08 -15.01
CA LYS A 146 25.08 -8.29 -16.25
C LYS A 146 24.55 -8.97 -17.52
N GLU A 147 24.35 -10.28 -17.51
CA GLU A 147 23.69 -11.03 -18.59
C GLU A 147 22.16 -10.82 -18.64
N LEU A 148 21.55 -10.26 -17.58
CA LEU A 148 20.12 -10.08 -17.44
C LEU A 148 19.68 -8.62 -17.70
N PRO A 149 18.47 -8.38 -18.25
CA PRO A 149 17.91 -7.03 -18.40
C PRO A 149 17.91 -6.19 -17.12
N GLU A 150 17.77 -4.87 -17.26
CA GLU A 150 17.76 -3.97 -16.10
C GLU A 150 16.57 -4.25 -15.17
N ASP A 151 15.46 -4.70 -15.74
CA ASP A 151 14.18 -5.07 -15.12
C ASP A 151 13.82 -6.55 -15.37
N TYR A 152 14.80 -7.45 -15.32
CA TYR A 152 14.65 -8.88 -15.63
C TYR A 152 13.45 -9.61 -14.96
N ILE A 153 12.97 -9.14 -13.81
CA ILE A 153 11.75 -9.66 -13.17
C ILE A 153 10.50 -9.38 -14.04
N VAL A 154 10.41 -8.19 -14.64
CA VAL A 154 9.33 -7.80 -15.56
C VAL A 154 9.43 -8.60 -16.84
N ASP A 155 10.64 -8.78 -17.41
CA ASP A 155 10.85 -9.62 -18.60
C ASP A 155 10.44 -11.08 -18.35
N ILE A 156 10.92 -11.69 -17.26
CA ILE A 156 10.62 -13.09 -16.91
C ILE A 156 9.13 -13.31 -16.61
N GLU A 157 8.49 -12.40 -15.86
CA GLU A 157 7.06 -12.51 -15.54
C GLU A 157 6.14 -12.17 -16.74
N ASN A 158 6.60 -11.38 -17.73
CA ASN A 158 5.87 -11.17 -18.99
C ASN A 158 5.82 -12.44 -19.86
N HIS A 159 6.87 -13.27 -19.82
CA HIS A 159 6.92 -14.56 -20.51
C HIS A 159 6.22 -15.70 -19.73
N ARG A 160 5.64 -15.41 -18.57
CA ARG A 160 4.97 -16.40 -17.72
C ARG A 160 3.62 -16.83 -18.32
N LEU A 161 3.41 -18.14 -18.39
CA LEU A 161 2.15 -18.72 -18.85
C LEU A 161 0.93 -18.13 -18.08
N PRO A 162 -0.21 -17.89 -18.76
CA PRO A 162 -1.47 -17.54 -18.11
C PRO A 162 -1.89 -18.57 -17.04
N LEU A 163 -2.82 -18.18 -16.16
CA LEU A 163 -3.47 -19.15 -15.28
C LEU A 163 -4.23 -20.22 -16.11
N PRO A 164 -4.19 -21.51 -15.72
CA PRO A 164 -4.98 -22.56 -16.36
C PRO A 164 -6.46 -22.17 -16.45
N MET A 165 -7.09 -22.47 -17.58
CA MET A 165 -8.53 -22.23 -17.79
C MET A 165 -9.35 -23.43 -17.34
N ASP A 166 -8.82 -24.64 -17.56
CA ASP A 166 -9.43 -25.91 -17.17
C ASP A 166 -9.50 -26.03 -15.64
N ILE A 167 -10.64 -26.49 -15.13
CA ILE A 167 -10.93 -26.56 -13.69
C ILE A 167 -11.50 -27.92 -13.30
N SER A 168 -11.12 -28.41 -12.12
CA SER A 168 -11.65 -29.65 -11.57
C SER A 168 -13.03 -29.40 -10.96
N HIS A 169 -14.08 -29.70 -11.74
CA HIS A 169 -15.46 -29.65 -11.26
C HIS A 169 -15.75 -30.79 -10.23
N PRO A 170 -16.61 -30.57 -9.23
CA PRO A 170 -17.06 -31.63 -8.33
C PRO A 170 -17.71 -32.80 -9.09
N TYR A 171 -17.47 -34.03 -8.64
CA TYR A 171 -17.99 -35.25 -9.27
C TYR A 171 -19.53 -35.19 -9.45
N ASN A 172 -19.99 -35.63 -10.63
CA ASN A 172 -21.39 -35.63 -11.07
C ASN A 172 -22.06 -34.25 -11.26
N THR A 173 -21.30 -33.15 -11.28
CA THR A 173 -21.82 -31.83 -11.66
C THR A 173 -21.63 -31.53 -13.16
N SER A 174 -22.48 -30.67 -13.74
CA SER A 174 -22.29 -30.16 -15.10
C SER A 174 -21.33 -28.97 -15.09
N PRO A 175 -20.42 -28.81 -16.09
CA PRO A 175 -19.52 -27.67 -16.18
C PRO A 175 -20.19 -26.29 -16.13
N ASP A 176 -21.44 -26.19 -16.59
CA ASP A 176 -22.18 -24.92 -16.61
C ASP A 176 -23.05 -24.67 -15.36
N SER A 177 -23.24 -25.66 -14.47
CA SER A 177 -24.13 -25.53 -13.29
C SER A 177 -23.53 -26.02 -11.96
N TRP A 178 -22.23 -26.37 -11.92
CA TRP A 178 -21.57 -26.86 -10.71
C TRP A 178 -21.65 -25.89 -9.51
N LEU A 179 -21.67 -24.58 -9.76
CA LEU A 179 -21.85 -23.54 -8.72
C LEU A 179 -23.18 -23.70 -7.98
N MET A 180 -24.26 -24.08 -8.67
CA MET A 180 -25.58 -24.34 -8.08
C MET A 180 -25.66 -25.67 -7.32
N SER A 181 -24.66 -26.52 -7.47
CA SER A 181 -24.52 -27.78 -6.72
C SER A 181 -23.73 -27.62 -5.42
N LEU A 182 -23.24 -26.41 -5.10
CA LEU A 182 -22.44 -26.15 -3.91
C LEU A 182 -23.31 -26.11 -2.64
N PRO A 183 -22.89 -26.78 -1.54
CA PRO A 183 -23.54 -26.63 -0.25
C PRO A 183 -23.54 -25.17 0.22
N GLN A 184 -24.66 -24.68 0.73
CA GLN A 184 -24.76 -23.33 1.31
C GLN A 184 -23.76 -23.13 2.46
N SER A 185 -23.41 -24.20 3.18
CA SER A 185 -22.35 -24.23 4.19
C SER A 185 -20.95 -23.93 3.64
N ALA A 186 -20.65 -24.38 2.41
CA ALA A 186 -19.40 -24.11 1.72
C ALA A 186 -19.32 -22.65 1.25
N VAL A 187 -20.34 -22.19 0.53
CA VAL A 187 -20.44 -20.80 0.04
C VAL A 187 -20.34 -19.81 1.19
N LYS A 188 -21.08 -20.04 2.28
CA LYS A 188 -21.03 -19.19 3.47
C LYS A 188 -19.70 -19.30 4.21
N GLY A 189 -19.16 -20.51 4.39
CA GLY A 189 -17.91 -20.74 5.13
C GLY A 189 -16.69 -20.10 4.45
N LEU A 190 -16.61 -20.18 3.12
CA LEU A 190 -15.61 -19.48 2.32
C LEU A 190 -15.72 -17.95 2.44
N ALA A 191 -16.94 -17.41 2.37
CA ALA A 191 -17.17 -15.97 2.55
C ALA A 191 -16.77 -15.50 3.98
N ASP A 192 -17.16 -16.24 5.02
CA ASP A 192 -16.75 -15.94 6.40
C ASP A 192 -15.22 -16.01 6.57
N ALA A 193 -14.54 -16.98 5.95
CA ALA A 193 -13.08 -17.09 5.97
C ALA A 193 -12.41 -15.88 5.28
N TYR A 194 -12.88 -15.46 4.10
CA TYR A 194 -12.42 -14.22 3.46
C TYR A 194 -12.59 -13.00 4.38
N PHE A 195 -13.76 -12.87 5.02
CA PHE A 195 -14.05 -11.76 5.93
C PHE A 195 -13.22 -11.82 7.24
N ALA A 196 -12.73 -12.99 7.63
CA ALA A 196 -11.87 -13.18 8.79
C ALA A 196 -10.38 -12.95 8.51
N VAL A 197 -9.92 -12.98 7.26
CA VAL A 197 -8.48 -12.88 6.89
C VAL A 197 -8.17 -11.69 5.99
N PHE A 198 -8.68 -11.70 4.75
CA PHE A 198 -8.27 -10.70 3.75
C PHE A 198 -8.98 -9.37 3.94
N HIS A 199 -10.28 -9.38 4.23
CA HIS A 199 -11.03 -8.15 4.54
C HIS A 199 -10.42 -7.38 5.73
N ARG A 200 -9.89 -8.10 6.73
CA ARG A 200 -9.22 -7.51 7.91
C ARG A 200 -7.96 -6.70 7.57
N ASN A 201 -7.32 -6.99 6.44
CA ASN A 201 -6.13 -6.30 5.96
C ASN A 201 -6.43 -5.33 4.80
N THR A 202 -7.54 -5.52 4.08
CA THR A 202 -7.89 -4.75 2.88
C THR A 202 -9.42 -4.63 2.78
N PRO A 203 -10.04 -3.64 3.44
CA PRO A 203 -11.48 -3.57 3.72
C PRO A 203 -12.32 -3.04 2.53
N ILE A 204 -12.20 -3.69 1.36
CA ILE A 204 -12.77 -3.28 0.06
C ILE A 204 -14.30 -3.27 0.02
N LEU A 205 -14.93 -4.18 0.78
CA LEU A 205 -16.38 -4.42 0.80
C LEU A 205 -16.98 -4.10 2.17
N ASP A 206 -18.28 -3.78 2.23
CA ASP A 206 -19.04 -3.81 3.49
C ASP A 206 -19.54 -5.24 3.77
N LYS A 207 -19.16 -5.80 4.92
CA LYS A 207 -19.50 -7.17 5.35
C LYS A 207 -21.00 -7.38 5.53
N TYR A 208 -21.73 -6.38 6.03
CA TYR A 208 -23.19 -6.47 6.17
C TYR A 208 -23.84 -6.45 4.79
N HIS A 209 -23.49 -5.48 3.93
CA HIS A 209 -24.05 -5.38 2.58
C HIS A 209 -23.81 -6.65 1.75
N PHE A 210 -22.61 -7.23 1.83
CA PHE A 210 -22.29 -8.48 1.13
C PHE A 210 -23.25 -9.61 1.51
N PHE A 211 -23.40 -9.88 2.81
CA PHE A 211 -24.26 -10.97 3.29
C PHE A 211 -25.76 -10.66 3.22
N SER A 212 -26.17 -9.40 3.19
CA SER A 212 -27.60 -9.00 3.13
C SER A 212 -28.10 -8.71 1.71
N SER A 213 -27.21 -8.57 0.72
CA SER A 213 -27.56 -8.14 -0.65
C SER A 213 -26.74 -8.88 -1.70
N THR A 214 -25.42 -8.63 -1.77
CA THR A 214 -24.56 -9.13 -2.87
C THR A 214 -24.59 -10.65 -3.02
N LEU A 215 -24.51 -11.39 -1.90
CA LEU A 215 -24.56 -12.84 -1.89
C LEU A 215 -25.96 -13.38 -2.25
N GLY A 216 -27.03 -12.69 -1.81
CA GLY A 216 -28.40 -13.06 -2.15
C GLY A 216 -28.65 -12.96 -3.65
N ILE A 217 -28.35 -11.79 -4.23
CA ILE A 217 -28.52 -11.53 -5.67
C ILE A 217 -27.73 -12.54 -6.53
N ALA A 218 -26.50 -12.87 -6.14
CA ALA A 218 -25.70 -13.87 -6.85
C ALA A 218 -26.29 -15.29 -6.77
N MET A 219 -26.92 -15.67 -5.66
CA MET A 219 -27.56 -16.98 -5.50
C MET A 219 -28.93 -17.05 -6.19
N ASP A 220 -29.73 -15.98 -6.08
CA ASP A 220 -31.08 -15.89 -6.67
C ASP A 220 -31.03 -15.82 -8.21
N ASN A 221 -29.95 -15.26 -8.79
CA ASN A 221 -29.68 -15.24 -10.23
C ASN A 221 -28.84 -16.45 -10.73
N GLU A 222 -28.80 -17.55 -9.97
CA GLU A 222 -28.11 -18.80 -10.29
C GLU A 222 -26.59 -18.68 -10.63
N PHE A 223 -25.90 -17.71 -10.01
CA PHE A 223 -24.57 -17.24 -10.41
C PHE A 223 -24.50 -16.86 -11.90
N GLY A 224 -25.32 -15.89 -12.31
CA GLY A 224 -25.39 -15.32 -13.65
C GLY A 224 -24.18 -14.48 -14.09
N TYR A 225 -24.39 -13.42 -14.87
CA TYR A 225 -23.34 -12.57 -15.46
C TYR A 225 -23.25 -11.17 -14.83
N GLU A 226 -23.75 -11.03 -13.60
CA GLU A 226 -23.87 -9.78 -12.85
C GLU A 226 -22.59 -9.46 -12.08
N ILE A 227 -22.43 -8.19 -11.69
CA ILE A 227 -21.27 -7.75 -10.91
C ILE A 227 -21.28 -8.34 -9.49
N GLU A 228 -22.46 -8.56 -8.90
CA GLU A 228 -22.64 -9.25 -7.63
C GLU A 228 -22.07 -10.68 -7.69
N THR A 229 -22.41 -11.41 -8.75
CA THR A 229 -21.90 -12.77 -9.00
C THR A 229 -20.38 -12.76 -9.16
N ALA A 230 -19.83 -11.83 -9.93
CA ALA A 230 -18.38 -11.69 -10.12
C ALA A 230 -17.66 -11.37 -8.79
N LEU A 231 -18.20 -10.45 -7.97
CA LEU A 231 -17.67 -10.11 -6.64
C LEU A 231 -17.71 -11.30 -5.67
N VAL A 232 -18.84 -12.03 -5.62
CA VAL A 232 -18.99 -13.23 -4.78
C VAL A 232 -17.97 -14.30 -5.16
N LEU A 233 -17.76 -14.56 -6.45
CA LEU A 233 -16.83 -15.60 -6.90
C LEU A 233 -15.35 -15.28 -6.56
N VAL A 234 -14.91 -14.01 -6.64
CA VAL A 234 -13.56 -13.65 -6.14
C VAL A 234 -13.48 -13.71 -4.62
N VAL A 235 -14.55 -13.38 -3.90
CA VAL A 235 -14.64 -13.58 -2.43
C VAL A 235 -14.55 -15.08 -2.06
N LEU A 236 -15.14 -15.99 -2.84
CA LEU A 236 -15.00 -17.44 -2.63
C LEU A 236 -13.57 -17.93 -2.94
N ALA A 237 -12.93 -17.41 -4.00
CA ALA A 237 -11.54 -17.72 -4.33
C ALA A 237 -10.57 -17.29 -3.22
N LEU A 238 -10.69 -16.04 -2.74
CA LEU A 238 -9.96 -15.56 -1.58
C LEU A 238 -10.37 -16.31 -0.29
N GLY A 239 -11.60 -16.80 -0.20
CA GLY A 239 -12.07 -17.68 0.86
C GLY A 239 -11.29 -19.00 0.92
N CYS A 240 -10.95 -19.59 -0.23
CA CYS A 240 -10.16 -20.83 -0.29
C CYS A 240 -8.74 -20.60 0.24
N LEU A 241 -8.09 -19.50 -0.19
CA LEU A 241 -6.80 -19.05 0.34
C LEU A 241 -6.87 -18.76 1.86
N ALA A 242 -7.99 -18.20 2.34
CA ALA A 242 -8.19 -17.91 3.75
C ALA A 242 -8.38 -19.18 4.59
N VAL A 243 -9.11 -20.19 4.09
CA VAL A 243 -9.21 -21.51 4.73
C VAL A 243 -7.84 -22.17 4.79
N LYS A 244 -7.08 -22.13 3.69
CA LYS A 244 -5.71 -22.66 3.62
C LYS A 244 -4.77 -22.01 4.64
N ALA A 245 -4.88 -20.70 4.86
CA ALA A 245 -4.10 -20.02 5.90
C ALA A 245 -4.50 -20.42 7.35
N HIS A 246 -5.76 -20.82 7.59
CA HIS A 246 -6.16 -21.40 8.89
C HIS A 246 -5.57 -22.81 9.08
N GLU A 247 -5.53 -23.64 8.03
CA GLU A 247 -4.83 -24.93 8.05
C GLU A 247 -3.33 -24.74 8.31
N GLU A 248 -2.68 -23.87 7.54
CA GLU A 248 -1.24 -23.58 7.67
C GLU A 248 -0.87 -23.14 9.09
N GLY A 249 -1.69 -22.32 9.75
CA GLY A 249 -1.42 -21.79 11.10
C GLY A 249 -1.98 -22.59 12.27
N ASP A 250 -2.68 -23.72 12.03
CA ASP A 250 -3.44 -24.49 13.04
C ASP A 250 -4.50 -23.66 13.82
N PHE A 251 -5.26 -22.84 13.08
CA PHE A 251 -6.35 -22.03 13.61
C PHE A 251 -7.72 -22.65 13.31
N SER A 252 -8.64 -22.64 14.27
CA SER A 252 -10.04 -22.99 14.01
C SER A 252 -10.70 -22.02 13.03
N LEU A 253 -11.52 -22.54 12.11
CA LEU A 253 -12.28 -21.73 11.15
C LEU A 253 -13.38 -20.88 11.84
N PRO A 254 -13.78 -19.74 11.25
CA PRO A 254 -14.83 -18.89 11.80
C PRO A 254 -16.17 -19.63 11.99
N SER A 255 -16.65 -19.68 13.24
CA SER A 255 -17.89 -20.34 13.64
C SER A 255 -18.85 -19.37 14.34
N ARG A 256 -20.16 -19.59 14.21
CA ARG A 256 -21.19 -18.86 14.98
C ARG A 256 -21.26 -19.27 16.45
N HIS A 257 -20.68 -20.41 16.81
CA HIS A 257 -20.62 -20.91 18.18
C HIS A 257 -19.15 -20.93 18.59
N SER A 258 -18.73 -19.92 19.35
CA SER A 258 -17.33 -19.67 19.63
C SER A 258 -16.71 -20.74 20.52
N ALA A 259 -15.70 -21.42 19.98
CA ALA A 259 -14.52 -21.80 20.75
C ALA A 259 -13.35 -21.04 20.14
N ALA A 260 -12.79 -20.06 20.87
CA ALA A 260 -11.51 -19.47 20.50
C ALA A 260 -10.43 -20.49 20.88
N GLY A 261 -9.94 -21.24 19.90
CA GLY A 261 -9.06 -22.38 20.12
C GLY A 261 -8.10 -22.62 18.96
N ARG A 262 -6.99 -23.28 19.28
CA ARG A 262 -6.09 -23.91 18.31
C ARG A 262 -6.68 -25.24 17.84
N GLY A 263 -6.26 -25.69 16.67
CA GLY A 263 -6.82 -26.85 15.98
C GLY A 263 -7.57 -26.41 14.74
N PHE A 264 -6.94 -26.59 13.57
CA PHE A 264 -7.67 -26.62 12.30
C PHE A 264 -8.45 -27.94 12.19
N VAL A 265 -9.74 -27.85 11.90
CA VAL A 265 -10.60 -29.01 11.63
C VAL A 265 -11.14 -28.86 10.21
N PRO A 266 -10.82 -29.77 9.27
CA PRO A 266 -11.37 -29.74 7.92
C PRO A 266 -12.91 -29.75 7.95
N PRO A 267 -13.59 -28.78 7.32
CA PRO A 267 -15.05 -28.80 7.23
C PRO A 267 -15.52 -29.88 6.26
N GLU A 268 -16.79 -30.29 6.35
CA GLU A 268 -17.40 -31.32 5.48
C GLU A 268 -17.28 -31.03 3.97
N TRP A 269 -17.10 -29.76 3.61
CA TRP A 269 -16.93 -29.28 2.23
C TRP A 269 -15.47 -29.06 1.81
N TYR A 270 -14.47 -29.45 2.63
CA TYR A 270 -13.07 -29.15 2.36
C TYR A 270 -12.57 -29.70 1.00
N GLU A 271 -12.91 -30.94 0.68
CA GLU A 271 -12.57 -31.58 -0.60
C GLU A 271 -13.12 -30.82 -1.82
N LEU A 272 -14.18 -30.02 -1.67
CA LEU A 272 -14.73 -29.21 -2.76
C LEU A 272 -13.87 -27.99 -3.11
N ILE A 273 -12.92 -27.60 -2.24
CA ILE A 273 -12.14 -26.35 -2.39
C ILE A 273 -10.65 -26.58 -2.64
N ILE A 274 -10.21 -27.84 -2.71
CA ILE A 274 -8.85 -28.21 -3.08
C ILE A 274 -8.65 -27.90 -4.58
N ASP A 275 -7.71 -27.00 -4.87
CA ASP A 275 -7.27 -26.57 -6.21
C ASP A 275 -5.77 -26.21 -6.14
N GLU A 276 -5.09 -26.19 -7.30
CA GLU A 276 -3.75 -25.65 -7.44
C GLU A 276 -3.72 -24.57 -8.56
N PRO A 277 -3.53 -23.28 -8.23
CA PRO A 277 -3.51 -22.70 -6.88
C PRO A 277 -4.89 -22.70 -6.20
N PRO A 278 -4.96 -22.60 -4.86
CA PRO A 278 -6.22 -22.71 -4.11
C PRO A 278 -7.26 -21.66 -4.52
N GLY A 279 -8.47 -22.12 -4.84
CA GLY A 279 -9.58 -21.26 -5.27
C GLY A 279 -9.61 -20.90 -6.76
N LEU A 280 -8.72 -21.47 -7.58
CA LEU A 280 -8.64 -21.15 -9.01
C LEU A 280 -9.98 -21.31 -9.74
N LYS A 281 -10.79 -22.33 -9.43
CA LYS A 281 -12.07 -22.56 -10.11
C LYS A 281 -13.09 -21.43 -9.89
N PHE A 282 -13.17 -20.92 -8.66
CA PHE A 282 -14.00 -19.74 -8.37
C PHE A 282 -13.47 -18.50 -9.10
N PHE A 283 -12.15 -18.30 -9.13
CA PHE A 283 -11.54 -17.17 -9.83
C PHE A 283 -11.68 -17.26 -11.37
N ASN A 284 -11.71 -18.47 -11.94
CA ASN A 284 -11.97 -18.69 -13.36
C ASN A 284 -13.41 -18.36 -13.72
N GLU A 285 -14.40 -18.85 -12.96
CA GLU A 285 -15.81 -18.51 -13.16
C GLU A 285 -16.08 -17.01 -12.95
N ALA A 286 -15.35 -16.35 -12.04
CA ALA A 286 -15.39 -14.90 -11.83
C ALA A 286 -14.88 -14.12 -13.06
N ARG A 287 -13.69 -14.47 -13.56
CA ARG A 287 -13.08 -13.84 -14.76
C ARG A 287 -13.92 -14.08 -16.02
N LYS A 288 -14.49 -15.28 -16.18
CA LYS A 288 -15.41 -15.66 -17.27
C LYS A 288 -16.65 -14.75 -17.31
N ARG A 289 -17.26 -14.46 -16.15
CA ARG A 289 -18.43 -13.58 -16.05
C ARG A 289 -18.10 -12.10 -16.23
N PHE A 290 -17.06 -11.64 -15.53
CA PHE A 290 -16.61 -10.26 -15.59
C PHE A 290 -16.07 -9.86 -16.97
N GLY A 291 -15.78 -10.81 -17.87
CA GLY A 291 -15.43 -10.53 -19.27
C GLY A 291 -16.43 -9.64 -20.02
N PHE A 292 -17.73 -9.72 -19.72
CA PHE A 292 -18.73 -8.81 -20.28
C PHE A 292 -18.83 -7.45 -19.55
N LEU A 293 -18.27 -7.37 -18.35
CA LEU A 293 -18.30 -6.20 -17.46
C LEU A 293 -17.00 -5.36 -17.53
N MET A 294 -15.95 -5.85 -18.19
CA MET A 294 -14.57 -5.32 -18.17
C MET A 294 -14.37 -3.86 -18.63
N CYS A 295 -15.42 -3.21 -19.15
CA CYS A 295 -15.41 -1.79 -19.54
C CYS A 295 -16.10 -0.88 -18.52
N GLN A 296 -16.66 -1.43 -17.43
CA GLN A 296 -17.23 -0.67 -16.32
C GLN A 296 -16.13 0.00 -15.49
N THR A 297 -16.43 1.21 -15.00
CA THR A 297 -15.50 2.05 -14.20
C THR A 297 -16.18 2.64 -12.95
N ASP A 298 -17.21 1.98 -12.47
CA ASP A 298 -17.88 2.29 -11.20
C ASP A 298 -17.19 1.64 -9.98
N LEU A 299 -17.81 1.83 -8.81
CA LEU A 299 -17.32 1.35 -7.53
C LEU A 299 -17.24 -0.18 -7.46
N GLN A 300 -18.24 -0.90 -7.99
CA GLN A 300 -18.29 -2.36 -7.91
C GLN A 300 -17.29 -3.00 -8.87
N ALA A 301 -17.12 -2.44 -10.07
CA ALA A 301 -16.04 -2.82 -10.98
C ALA A 301 -14.65 -2.58 -10.36
N GLY A 302 -14.45 -1.44 -9.69
CA GLY A 302 -13.22 -1.15 -8.95
C GLY A 302 -12.97 -2.12 -7.80
N GLN A 303 -14.00 -2.45 -7.02
CA GLN A 303 -13.94 -3.48 -5.97
C GLN A 303 -13.56 -4.86 -6.54
N PHE A 304 -14.13 -5.28 -7.67
CA PHE A 304 -13.76 -6.53 -8.34
C PHE A 304 -12.28 -6.55 -8.76
N TYR A 305 -11.79 -5.46 -9.35
CA TYR A 305 -10.38 -5.34 -9.73
C TYR A 305 -9.44 -5.35 -8.53
N MET A 306 -9.82 -4.73 -7.41
CA MET A 306 -8.99 -4.75 -6.20
C MET A 306 -9.02 -6.13 -5.49
N LEU A 307 -10.14 -6.84 -5.49
CA LEU A 307 -10.21 -8.23 -5.02
C LEU A 307 -9.38 -9.17 -5.91
N SER A 308 -9.42 -8.97 -7.24
CA SER A 308 -8.58 -9.70 -8.19
C SER A 308 -7.09 -9.44 -7.98
N THR A 309 -6.73 -8.20 -7.62
CA THR A 309 -5.37 -7.81 -7.23
C THR A 309 -4.90 -8.60 -6.02
N LEU A 310 -5.72 -8.73 -4.97
CA LEU A 310 -5.39 -9.54 -3.80
C LEU A 310 -5.17 -11.01 -4.16
N TYR A 311 -6.02 -11.58 -5.02
CA TYR A 311 -5.89 -12.98 -5.44
C TYR A 311 -4.56 -13.20 -6.18
N TYR A 312 -4.28 -12.43 -7.24
CA TYR A 312 -3.01 -12.49 -7.98
C TYR A 312 -1.78 -12.23 -7.09
N ALA A 313 -1.88 -11.32 -6.11
CA ALA A 313 -0.80 -11.05 -5.16
C ALA A 313 -0.47 -12.25 -4.27
N GLN A 314 -1.48 -13.00 -3.80
CA GLN A 314 -1.25 -14.16 -2.95
C GLN A 314 -0.63 -15.34 -3.69
N ILE A 315 -1.05 -15.57 -4.94
CA ILE A 315 -0.46 -16.60 -5.81
C ILE A 315 0.82 -16.14 -6.54
N LEU A 316 1.44 -15.06 -6.07
CA LEU A 316 2.70 -14.50 -6.57
C LEU A 316 2.73 -14.25 -8.09
N ARG A 317 1.70 -13.59 -8.63
CA ARG A 317 1.65 -13.14 -10.04
C ARG A 317 1.76 -11.61 -10.11
N PRO A 318 2.98 -11.03 -9.99
CA PRO A 318 3.17 -9.60 -9.77
C PRO A 318 2.63 -8.72 -10.90
N LEU A 319 2.86 -9.09 -12.18
CA LEU A 319 2.38 -8.30 -13.31
C LEU A 319 0.86 -8.38 -13.50
N ASP A 320 0.23 -9.52 -13.19
CA ASP A 320 -1.22 -9.64 -13.18
C ASP A 320 -1.83 -8.77 -12.06
N SER A 321 -1.25 -8.77 -10.85
CA SER A 321 -1.70 -7.90 -9.76
C SER A 321 -1.44 -6.41 -10.03
N TRP A 322 -0.32 -6.05 -10.66
CA TRP A 322 -0.06 -4.68 -11.11
C TRP A 322 -1.07 -4.25 -12.18
N THR A 323 -1.43 -5.14 -13.10
CA THR A 323 -2.44 -4.88 -14.14
C THR A 323 -3.82 -4.64 -13.51
N THR A 324 -4.23 -5.46 -12.53
CA THR A 324 -5.54 -5.29 -11.88
C THR A 324 -5.58 -4.10 -10.92
N VAL A 325 -4.48 -3.74 -10.22
CA VAL A 325 -4.48 -2.54 -9.36
C VAL A 325 -4.58 -1.26 -10.20
N ASN A 326 -3.93 -1.23 -11.38
CA ASN A 326 -4.10 -0.14 -12.34
C ASN A 326 -5.55 -0.02 -12.86
N ARG A 327 -6.27 -1.15 -12.98
CA ARG A 327 -7.70 -1.14 -13.35
C ARG A 327 -8.58 -0.62 -12.21
N ALA A 328 -8.32 -1.01 -10.96
CA ALA A 328 -9.00 -0.44 -9.80
C ALA A 328 -8.73 1.08 -9.67
N ALA A 329 -7.49 1.51 -9.91
CA ALA A 329 -7.09 2.90 -9.92
C ALA A 329 -7.79 3.72 -11.02
N LEU A 330 -7.96 3.13 -12.22
CA LEU A 330 -8.74 3.73 -13.30
C LEU A 330 -10.22 3.90 -12.94
N CYS A 331 -10.82 2.95 -12.20
CA CYS A 331 -12.18 3.11 -11.67
C CYS A 331 -12.24 4.29 -10.69
N CYS A 332 -11.35 4.35 -9.69
CA CYS A 332 -11.25 5.48 -8.77
C CYS A 332 -11.11 6.81 -9.50
N ALA A 333 -10.10 6.96 -10.37
CA ALA A 333 -9.86 8.19 -11.12
C ALA A 333 -11.03 8.56 -12.07
N SER A 334 -11.77 7.59 -12.60
CA SER A 334 -12.99 7.84 -13.39
C SER A 334 -14.14 8.37 -12.52
N ILE A 335 -14.33 7.83 -11.31
CA ILE A 335 -15.34 8.31 -10.36
C ILE A 335 -15.02 9.72 -9.87
N LEU A 336 -13.75 10.00 -9.58
CA LEU A 336 -13.28 11.32 -9.14
C LEU A 336 -13.39 12.38 -10.24
N LYS A 337 -13.10 12.03 -11.51
CA LYS A 337 -13.23 12.96 -12.65
C LYS A 337 -14.67 13.21 -13.09
N ARG A 338 -15.61 12.27 -12.87
CA ARG A 338 -17.00 12.38 -13.34
C ARG A 338 -17.94 13.06 -12.33
N THR A 339 -17.62 13.02 -11.04
CA THR A 339 -18.51 13.48 -9.97
C THR A 339 -18.01 14.81 -9.39
N SER A 340 -18.77 15.89 -9.53
CA SER A 340 -18.36 17.24 -9.12
C SER A 340 -18.17 17.43 -7.61
N THR A 341 -18.86 16.64 -6.80
CA THR A 341 -18.88 16.69 -5.33
C THR A 341 -19.23 15.31 -4.80
N ILE A 342 -18.38 14.71 -3.98
CA ILE A 342 -18.60 13.40 -3.36
C ILE A 342 -18.79 13.60 -1.85
N ASP A 343 -19.91 13.10 -1.31
CA ASP A 343 -20.17 13.16 0.12
C ASP A 343 -19.55 11.96 0.85
N TYR A 344 -18.34 12.17 1.36
CA TYR A 344 -17.59 11.20 2.15
C TYR A 344 -18.12 11.01 3.59
N GLU A 345 -19.25 11.60 3.99
CA GLU A 345 -20.01 11.17 5.18
C GLU A 345 -20.97 10.01 4.85
N THR A 346 -21.34 9.82 3.57
CA THR A 346 -22.19 8.71 3.14
C THR A 346 -21.46 7.37 3.14
N TRP A 347 -22.22 6.28 3.17
CA TRP A 347 -21.69 4.92 3.01
C TRP A 347 -20.99 4.72 1.64
N GLU A 348 -21.56 5.23 0.56
CA GLU A 348 -20.97 5.10 -0.79
C GLU A 348 -19.68 5.92 -0.93
N GLY A 349 -19.62 7.12 -0.34
CA GLY A 349 -18.40 7.91 -0.26
C GLY A 349 -17.30 7.23 0.56
N ASP A 350 -17.64 6.65 1.71
CA ASP A 350 -16.69 5.88 2.52
C ASP A 350 -16.23 4.58 1.81
N MET A 351 -17.10 3.90 1.06
CA MET A 351 -16.71 2.78 0.19
C MET A 351 -15.69 3.22 -0.88
N LEU A 352 -15.86 4.39 -1.48
CA LEU A 352 -14.87 4.94 -2.42
C LEU A 352 -13.55 5.26 -1.73
N SER A 353 -13.57 5.88 -0.54
CA SER A 353 -12.34 6.07 0.26
C SER A 353 -11.66 4.74 0.58
N ARG A 354 -12.40 3.69 1.00
CA ARG A 354 -11.81 2.36 1.24
C ARG A 354 -11.16 1.79 0.00
N LEU A 355 -11.85 1.83 -1.15
CA LEU A 355 -11.30 1.34 -2.42
C LEU A 355 -10.05 2.14 -2.84
N PHE A 356 -10.09 3.46 -2.78
CA PHE A 356 -8.97 4.35 -3.12
C PHE A 356 -7.74 4.03 -2.27
N TRP A 357 -7.87 4.03 -0.95
CA TRP A 357 -6.75 3.80 -0.04
C TRP A 357 -6.22 2.37 -0.14
N CYS A 358 -7.07 1.34 -0.33
CA CYS A 358 -6.62 -0.03 -0.61
C CYS A 358 -5.80 -0.12 -1.90
N THR A 359 -6.28 0.53 -2.97
CA THR A 359 -5.65 0.54 -4.29
C THR A 359 -4.29 1.25 -4.24
N LEU A 360 -4.27 2.49 -3.74
CA LEU A 360 -3.06 3.33 -3.64
C LEU A 360 -1.99 2.67 -2.75
N MET A 361 -2.39 2.04 -1.64
CA MET A 361 -1.46 1.33 -0.76
C MET A 361 -0.79 0.12 -1.44
N TYR A 362 -1.51 -0.64 -2.27
CA TYR A 362 -0.92 -1.76 -2.99
C TYR A 362 -0.09 -1.30 -4.19
N GLU A 363 -0.62 -0.37 -5.00
CA GLU A 363 0.07 0.21 -6.15
C GLU A 363 1.41 0.82 -5.76
N THR A 364 1.45 1.58 -4.66
CA THR A 364 2.67 2.21 -4.13
C THR A 364 3.76 1.17 -3.87
N VAL A 365 3.42 -0.03 -3.35
CA VAL A 365 4.41 -1.08 -3.08
C VAL A 365 4.87 -1.76 -4.37
N ILE A 366 3.97 -2.23 -5.22
CA ILE A 366 4.35 -2.99 -6.42
C ILE A 366 5.15 -2.13 -7.42
N THR A 367 4.82 -0.85 -7.56
CA THR A 367 5.56 0.11 -8.41
C THR A 367 6.78 0.74 -7.72
N GLN A 368 7.00 0.52 -6.42
CA GLN A 368 8.27 0.88 -5.77
C GLN A 368 9.34 -0.19 -5.98
N GLU A 369 8.97 -1.48 -6.06
CA GLU A 369 9.92 -2.55 -6.39
C GLU A 369 10.13 -2.70 -7.90
N LEU A 370 9.05 -2.67 -8.70
CA LEU A 370 9.08 -2.73 -10.16
C LEU A 370 9.03 -1.32 -10.76
N ASP A 371 10.08 -0.55 -10.52
CA ASP A 371 10.16 0.91 -10.71
C ASP A 371 10.23 1.41 -12.17
N LEU A 372 10.24 0.52 -13.17
CA LEU A 372 10.01 0.89 -14.60
C LEU A 372 8.55 0.73 -15.05
N LEU A 373 7.70 0.06 -14.26
CA LEU A 373 6.30 -0.11 -14.62
C LEU A 373 5.54 1.22 -14.47
N PRO A 374 4.69 1.61 -15.44
CA PRO A 374 3.96 2.87 -15.32
C PRO A 374 3.03 2.89 -14.12
N HIS A 375 2.99 4.04 -13.45
CA HIS A 375 2.00 4.37 -12.42
C HIS A 375 0.67 4.77 -13.08
N SER A 376 -0.45 4.54 -12.39
CA SER A 376 -1.80 4.91 -12.83
C SER A 376 -2.09 6.41 -12.76
N GLY A 377 -1.30 7.16 -11.98
CA GLY A 377 -1.59 8.54 -11.59
C GLY A 377 -2.53 8.69 -10.38
N LEU A 378 -2.92 7.61 -9.71
CA LEU A 378 -3.81 7.65 -8.53
C LEU A 378 -3.23 8.48 -7.38
N LEU A 379 -1.90 8.53 -7.25
CA LEU A 379 -1.18 9.30 -6.23
C LEU A 379 -1.50 10.80 -6.28
N ASP A 380 -1.79 11.36 -7.45
CA ASP A 380 -2.07 12.79 -7.62
C ASP A 380 -3.36 13.23 -6.91
N TYR A 381 -4.24 12.28 -6.55
CA TYR A 381 -5.49 12.51 -5.82
C TYR A 381 -5.35 12.37 -4.29
N GLU A 382 -4.16 12.05 -3.76
CA GLU A 382 -3.99 11.70 -2.35
C GLU A 382 -4.45 12.80 -1.37
N SER A 383 -4.30 14.08 -1.72
CA SER A 383 -4.77 15.21 -0.90
C SER A 383 -6.28 15.35 -0.83
N ASP A 384 -7.00 14.75 -1.77
CA ASP A 384 -8.42 15.05 -2.03
C ASP A 384 -9.36 13.97 -1.45
N ILE A 385 -8.80 12.82 -1.03
CA ILE A 385 -9.56 11.66 -0.56
C ILE A 385 -9.35 11.45 0.95
N PRO A 386 -10.37 11.68 1.79
CA PRO A 386 -10.23 11.47 3.23
C PRO A 386 -9.97 9.99 3.54
N LEU A 387 -9.22 9.75 4.63
CA LEU A 387 -9.07 8.40 5.20
C LEU A 387 -10.45 7.78 5.52
N PRO A 388 -10.62 6.46 5.36
CA PRO A 388 -11.90 5.81 5.64
C PRO A 388 -12.36 5.99 7.09
N LYS A 389 -13.64 6.33 7.26
CA LYS A 389 -14.33 6.44 8.55
C LYS A 389 -14.98 5.12 8.95
N PHE A 390 -15.09 4.19 8.01
CA PHE A 390 -15.76 2.90 8.16
C PHE A 390 -17.26 3.03 8.43
N THR A 391 -17.90 4.00 7.78
CA THR A 391 -19.35 4.21 7.77
C THR A 391 -20.07 2.90 7.44
N GLN A 392 -21.03 2.50 8.28
CA GLN A 392 -21.74 1.23 8.10
C GLN A 392 -22.85 1.35 7.05
N CYS A 393 -23.08 0.29 6.27
CA CYS A 393 -24.22 0.22 5.36
C CYS A 393 -25.55 0.48 6.10
N PRO A 394 -26.43 1.36 5.59
CA PRO A 394 -27.71 1.69 6.23
C PRO A 394 -28.61 0.47 6.46
N ARG A 395 -28.89 0.14 7.72
CA ARG A 395 -29.69 -1.04 8.10
C ARG A 395 -31.19 -0.72 8.21
N PRO A 396 -32.10 -1.62 7.79
CA PRO A 396 -33.53 -1.46 8.05
C PRO A 396 -33.85 -1.32 9.54
N LYS A 397 -34.73 -0.37 9.88
CA LYS A 397 -35.08 0.02 11.27
C LYS A 397 -35.73 -1.09 12.12
N THR A 398 -36.05 -2.24 11.52
CA THR A 398 -36.65 -3.42 12.17
C THR A 398 -35.64 -4.38 12.77
N LEU A 399 -34.34 -4.26 12.46
CA LEU A 399 -33.30 -5.14 12.97
C LEU A 399 -32.73 -4.64 14.29
N ILE A 400 -32.82 -5.45 15.35
CA ILE A 400 -32.26 -5.18 16.70
C ILE A 400 -30.72 -5.38 16.72
N SER A 401 -30.05 -5.06 15.62
CA SER A 401 -28.66 -5.41 15.32
C SER A 401 -27.64 -4.31 15.71
N GLY A 402 -28.12 -3.17 16.23
CA GLY A 402 -27.26 -2.07 16.69
C GLY A 402 -26.36 -2.38 17.89
N LEU A 403 -26.56 -3.53 18.55
CA LEU A 403 -25.73 -4.01 19.67
C LEU A 403 -24.56 -4.90 19.21
N LEU A 404 -24.48 -5.25 17.92
CA LEU A 404 -23.44 -6.11 17.34
C LEU A 404 -22.53 -5.29 16.40
N SER A 405 -21.75 -4.40 17.01
CA SER A 405 -20.50 -3.90 16.41
C SER A 405 -19.36 -4.66 17.07
N ASP A 406 -18.75 -5.57 16.33
CA ASP A 406 -17.66 -6.44 16.79
C ASP A 406 -16.48 -5.59 17.32
N GLU A 407 -15.80 -6.04 18.36
CA GLU A 407 -14.63 -5.34 18.87
C GLU A 407 -13.41 -5.55 17.94
N ASP A 408 -13.32 -6.73 17.33
CA ASP A 408 -12.38 -7.04 16.24
C ASP A 408 -12.53 -6.06 15.06
N ASP A 409 -13.77 -5.74 14.65
CA ASP A 409 -14.00 -4.82 13.52
C ASP A 409 -13.29 -3.47 13.74
N SER A 410 -13.30 -2.95 14.97
CA SER A 410 -12.59 -1.71 15.30
C SER A 410 -11.08 -1.88 15.33
N LEU A 411 -10.56 -3.01 15.82
CA LEU A 411 -9.13 -3.32 15.79
C LEU A 411 -8.58 -3.25 14.36
N PHE A 412 -9.24 -3.93 13.42
CA PHE A 412 -8.78 -4.03 12.04
C PHE A 412 -8.97 -2.72 11.25
N ASN A 413 -10.01 -1.94 11.56
CA ASN A 413 -10.17 -0.60 11.01
C ASN A 413 -9.00 0.33 11.42
N PHE A 414 -8.62 0.35 12.71
CA PHE A 414 -7.44 1.12 13.15
C PHE A 414 -6.13 0.58 12.57
N HIS A 415 -6.01 -0.74 12.40
CA HIS A 415 -4.84 -1.35 11.77
C HIS A 415 -4.66 -0.86 10.32
N PHE A 416 -5.74 -0.80 9.53
CA PHE A 416 -5.70 -0.26 8.17
C PHE A 416 -5.28 1.23 8.16
N LEU A 417 -5.85 2.06 9.04
CA LEU A 417 -5.49 3.47 9.16
C LEU A 417 -4.01 3.67 9.56
N ALA A 418 -3.51 2.85 10.49
CA ALA A 418 -2.10 2.86 10.88
C ALA A 418 -1.17 2.51 9.71
N GLN A 419 -1.54 1.54 8.86
CA GLN A 419 -0.80 1.24 7.63
C GLN A 419 -0.86 2.39 6.61
N ALA A 420 -2.01 3.06 6.45
CA ALA A 420 -2.16 4.20 5.54
C ALA A 420 -1.28 5.39 5.97
N ALA A 421 -1.31 5.75 7.26
CA ALA A 421 -0.44 6.78 7.84
C ALA A 421 1.05 6.44 7.69
N HIS A 422 1.43 5.18 7.90
CA HIS A 422 2.82 4.73 7.70
C HIS A 422 3.28 4.85 6.24
N ARG A 423 2.39 4.62 5.26
CA ARG A 423 2.74 4.81 3.84
C ARG A 423 3.08 6.28 3.55
N ILE A 424 2.35 7.24 4.13
CA ILE A 424 2.63 8.68 3.98
C ILE A 424 4.05 9.00 4.50
N ILE A 425 4.46 8.43 5.63
CA ILE A 425 5.82 8.58 6.18
C ILE A 425 6.88 7.97 5.22
N LEU A 426 6.65 6.78 4.66
CA LEU A 426 7.57 6.20 3.67
C LEU A 426 7.67 7.03 2.38
N THR A 427 6.55 7.58 1.89
CA THR A 427 6.54 8.50 0.73
C THR A 427 7.38 9.74 1.03
N ARG A 428 7.27 10.31 2.24
CA ARG A 428 8.11 11.44 2.69
C ARG A 428 9.58 11.07 2.77
N VAL A 429 9.93 9.91 3.33
CA VAL A 429 11.30 9.39 3.38
C VAL A 429 11.89 9.26 1.96
N LYS A 430 11.13 8.71 1.00
CA LYS A 430 11.52 8.67 -0.42
C LYS A 430 11.76 10.09 -0.96
N GLN A 431 10.77 10.97 -0.87
CA GLN A 431 10.85 12.33 -1.43
C GLN A 431 11.95 13.22 -0.79
N SER A 432 12.32 12.94 0.47
CA SER A 432 13.20 13.81 1.27
C SER A 432 14.65 13.33 1.38
N LEU A 433 14.89 12.01 1.34
CA LEU A 433 16.20 11.41 1.62
C LEU A 433 16.80 10.60 0.46
N TYR A 434 16.03 10.23 -0.57
CA TYR A 434 16.52 9.37 -1.68
C TYR A 434 17.24 10.15 -2.78
N THR A 435 18.11 11.07 -2.36
CA THR A 435 19.04 11.80 -3.22
C THR A 435 20.43 11.77 -2.58
N PHE A 436 21.47 11.57 -3.37
CA PHE A 436 22.87 11.55 -2.94
C PHE A 436 23.64 12.72 -3.55
N ALA A 437 24.58 13.28 -2.79
CA ALA A 437 25.56 14.26 -3.26
C ALA A 437 26.84 14.08 -2.44
N GLU A 438 27.99 14.15 -3.10
CA GLU A 438 29.31 13.94 -2.50
C GLU A 438 29.75 15.17 -1.67
N LYS A 439 29.22 15.27 -0.44
CA LYS A 439 29.51 16.35 0.51
C LYS A 439 29.25 15.93 1.96
N GLU A 440 29.84 16.65 2.89
CA GLU A 440 29.57 16.52 4.33
C GLU A 440 28.12 16.93 4.67
N GLY A 441 27.53 16.31 5.70
CA GLY A 441 26.22 16.68 6.22
C GLY A 441 25.05 16.46 5.25
N TYR A 442 25.14 15.44 4.40
CA TYR A 442 24.13 15.11 3.40
C TYR A 442 23.90 13.58 3.34
N PRO A 443 22.65 13.08 3.46
CA PRO A 443 21.41 13.83 3.73
C PRO A 443 21.43 14.66 5.02
N SER A 444 20.57 15.68 5.10
CA SER A 444 20.58 16.62 6.23
C SER A 444 20.26 15.92 7.56
N ALA A 445 21.10 16.13 8.57
CA ALA A 445 20.91 15.58 9.91
C ALA A 445 19.60 16.06 10.58
N SER A 446 19.17 17.31 10.33
CA SER A 446 17.89 17.81 10.88
C SER A 446 16.68 17.14 10.21
N LEU A 447 16.75 16.93 8.89
CA LEU A 447 15.71 16.25 8.11
C LEU A 447 15.61 14.78 8.48
N THR A 448 16.75 14.12 8.69
CA THR A 448 16.84 12.72 9.13
C THR A 448 16.30 12.54 10.55
N SER A 449 16.64 13.47 11.46
CA SER A 449 16.08 13.49 12.83
C SER A 449 14.56 13.65 12.82
N GLU A 450 14.03 14.49 11.93
CA GLU A 450 12.58 14.70 11.75
C GLU A 450 11.88 13.46 11.16
N MET A 451 12.50 12.74 10.21
CA MET A 451 11.94 11.48 9.69
C MET A 451 11.88 10.39 10.77
N HIS A 452 12.91 10.26 11.62
CA HIS A 452 12.84 9.39 12.80
C HIS A 452 11.77 9.86 13.78
N HIS A 453 11.64 11.17 14.03
CA HIS A 453 10.65 11.71 14.95
C HIS A 453 9.21 11.43 14.49
N GLN A 454 8.89 11.60 13.20
CA GLN A 454 7.59 11.24 12.63
C GLN A 454 7.30 9.73 12.76
N LEU A 455 8.32 8.88 12.60
CA LEU A 455 8.18 7.43 12.74
C LEU A 455 7.93 6.97 14.18
N GLU A 456 8.66 7.50 15.16
CA GLU A 456 8.42 7.18 16.57
C GLU A 456 7.10 7.81 17.06
N GLN A 457 6.73 9.04 16.63
CA GLN A 457 5.39 9.59 16.90
C GLN A 457 4.27 8.68 16.36
N TRP A 458 4.43 8.11 15.16
CA TRP A 458 3.48 7.15 14.62
C TRP A 458 3.37 5.90 15.50
N ARG A 459 4.49 5.37 16.01
CA ARG A 459 4.53 4.19 16.90
C ARG A 459 3.84 4.48 18.24
N GLU A 460 4.11 5.64 18.85
CA GLU A 460 3.53 6.08 20.13
C GLU A 460 2.01 6.31 20.05
N ASN A 461 1.52 6.82 18.92
CA ASN A 461 0.10 7.15 18.71
C ASN A 461 -0.75 5.96 18.20
N LEU A 462 -0.18 4.75 18.06
CA LEU A 462 -0.97 3.54 17.81
C LEU A 462 -1.96 3.31 18.98
N PRO A 463 -3.20 2.86 18.73
CA PRO A 463 -4.12 2.46 19.79
C PRO A 463 -3.54 1.33 20.65
N PRO A 464 -3.86 1.23 21.96
CA PRO A 464 -3.23 0.26 22.87
C PRO A 464 -3.32 -1.22 22.46
N THR A 465 -4.32 -1.58 21.64
CA THR A 465 -4.48 -2.95 21.09
C THR A 465 -3.62 -3.25 19.85
N LEU A 466 -2.95 -2.23 19.30
CA LEU A 466 -2.04 -2.29 18.16
C LEU A 466 -0.62 -1.81 18.48
N GLN A 467 -0.38 -1.28 19.68
CA GLN A 467 0.97 -1.05 20.20
C GLN A 467 1.71 -2.39 20.34
N PHE A 468 3.01 -2.38 20.09
CA PHE A 468 3.86 -3.56 20.14
C PHE A 468 5.19 -3.27 20.85
N SER A 469 5.59 -4.16 21.75
CA SER A 469 6.94 -4.20 22.30
C SER A 469 7.88 -4.97 21.37
N ASP A 470 9.19 -4.77 21.53
CA ASP A 470 10.20 -5.52 20.78
C ASP A 470 10.31 -6.99 21.28
N SER A 471 9.70 -7.30 22.43
CA SER A 471 9.65 -8.61 23.08
C SER A 471 8.32 -9.39 22.92
N ASP A 472 7.33 -8.84 22.21
CA ASP A 472 6.01 -9.50 22.09
C ASP A 472 6.07 -10.81 21.29
N ASP A 473 5.54 -11.89 21.87
CA ASP A 473 5.26 -13.14 21.16
C ASP A 473 3.91 -13.06 20.40
N SER A 474 3.83 -13.80 19.30
CA SER A 474 2.63 -13.99 18.47
C SER A 474 1.88 -15.30 18.77
N SER A 475 2.43 -16.18 19.61
CA SER A 475 1.89 -17.50 19.96
C SER A 475 0.41 -17.51 20.39
N ASP A 476 -0.03 -16.51 21.15
CA ASP A 476 -1.38 -16.38 21.70
C ASP A 476 -2.32 -15.54 20.81
N SER A 477 -2.04 -15.44 19.51
CA SER A 477 -2.93 -14.75 18.55
C SER A 477 -4.22 -15.53 18.32
N ALA A 478 -5.36 -14.83 18.21
CA ALA A 478 -6.68 -15.47 18.09
C ALA A 478 -7.03 -15.97 16.68
N SER A 479 -6.38 -15.48 15.62
CA SER A 479 -6.63 -15.89 14.23
C SER A 479 -5.47 -15.47 13.29
N PRO A 480 -5.41 -15.95 12.03
CA PRO A 480 -4.40 -15.51 11.05
C PRO A 480 -4.33 -14.00 10.89
N ALA A 481 -5.47 -13.30 10.88
CA ALA A 481 -5.50 -11.84 10.77
C ALA A 481 -4.85 -11.13 11.97
N HIS A 482 -4.97 -11.67 13.19
CA HIS A 482 -4.33 -11.10 14.37
C HIS A 482 -2.80 -11.21 14.33
N VAL A 483 -2.29 -12.35 13.87
CA VAL A 483 -0.84 -12.55 13.63
C VAL A 483 -0.36 -11.52 12.59
N ILE A 484 -1.02 -11.49 11.43
CA ILE A 484 -0.64 -10.63 10.30
C ILE A 484 -0.73 -9.15 10.68
N ALA A 485 -1.78 -8.70 11.38
CA ALA A 485 -1.95 -7.29 11.73
C ALA A 485 -0.84 -6.77 12.65
N LYS A 486 -0.47 -7.55 13.70
CA LYS A 486 0.67 -7.23 14.58
C LYS A 486 1.98 -7.23 13.78
N ALA A 487 2.22 -8.30 13.01
CA ALA A 487 3.45 -8.47 12.25
C ALA A 487 3.66 -7.36 11.20
N MET A 488 2.61 -6.97 10.48
CA MET A 488 2.65 -5.92 9.45
C MET A 488 3.02 -4.56 10.03
N LEU A 489 2.48 -4.14 11.17
CA LEU A 489 2.83 -2.84 11.78
C LEU A 489 4.27 -2.82 12.29
N ARG A 490 4.70 -3.87 13.01
CA ARG A 490 6.08 -3.98 13.52
C ARG A 490 7.11 -4.11 12.39
N SER A 491 6.80 -4.84 11.32
CA SER A 491 7.68 -4.94 10.15
C SER A 491 7.76 -3.63 9.38
N ARG A 492 6.63 -2.91 9.20
CA ARG A 492 6.63 -1.58 8.56
C ARG A 492 7.53 -0.58 9.29
N TYR A 493 7.47 -0.54 10.62
CA TYR A 493 8.36 0.28 11.45
C TYR A 493 9.84 -0.03 11.20
N LEU A 494 10.21 -1.31 11.17
CA LEU A 494 11.58 -1.76 10.92
C LEU A 494 12.04 -1.43 9.49
N VAL A 495 11.18 -1.66 8.49
CA VAL A 495 11.36 -1.23 7.08
C VAL A 495 11.62 0.27 6.99
N ALA A 496 10.86 1.13 7.69
CA ALA A 496 11.10 2.57 7.67
C ALA A 496 12.47 2.95 8.23
N LYS A 497 12.93 2.31 9.31
CA LYS A 497 14.27 2.55 9.86
C LYS A 497 15.37 2.14 8.87
N LEU A 498 15.21 1.00 8.17
CA LEU A 498 16.10 0.62 7.07
C LEU A 498 16.13 1.69 5.97
N HIS A 499 14.97 2.11 5.48
CA HIS A 499 14.87 3.09 4.39
C HIS A 499 15.38 4.50 4.78
N ILE A 500 15.30 4.91 6.05
CA ILE A 500 15.92 6.15 6.53
C ILE A 500 17.46 6.04 6.53
N GLY A 501 18.03 4.88 6.91
CA GLY A 501 19.47 4.65 6.90
C GLY A 501 20.07 4.33 5.53
N ARG A 502 19.27 3.86 4.56
CA ARG A 502 19.76 3.37 3.25
C ARG A 502 20.51 4.42 2.41
N PRO A 503 20.14 5.71 2.37
CA PRO A 503 20.94 6.75 1.72
C PRO A 503 22.31 7.00 2.38
N PHE A 504 22.40 6.88 3.71
CA PHE A 504 23.69 6.94 4.42
C PHE A 504 24.56 5.72 4.10
N LEU A 505 23.97 4.55 3.91
CA LEU A 505 24.68 3.34 3.48
C LEU A 505 25.20 3.48 2.04
N TYR A 506 24.39 4.04 1.12
CA TYR A 506 24.87 4.41 -0.21
C TYR A 506 26.07 5.36 -0.12
N LYS A 507 25.97 6.41 0.71
CA LYS A 507 27.05 7.38 0.92
C LYS A 507 28.32 6.72 1.50
N ALA A 508 28.21 5.87 2.50
CA ALA A 508 29.35 5.17 3.10
C ALA A 508 30.07 4.24 2.11
N LEU A 509 29.33 3.61 1.19
CA LEU A 509 29.88 2.73 0.15
C LEU A 509 30.58 3.49 -1.00
N HIS A 510 30.11 4.69 -1.37
CA HIS A 510 30.63 5.42 -2.53
C HIS A 510 31.54 6.61 -2.16
N ALA A 511 31.34 7.21 -0.99
CA ALA A 511 32.03 8.41 -0.52
C ALA A 511 32.44 8.31 0.97
N PRO A 512 33.19 7.27 1.39
CA PRO A 512 33.59 7.08 2.79
C PRO A 512 34.43 8.25 3.34
N ALA A 513 35.19 8.95 2.48
CA ALA A 513 35.96 10.14 2.84
C ALA A 513 35.09 11.33 3.31
N TYR A 514 33.83 11.38 2.89
CA TYR A 514 32.85 12.41 3.29
C TYR A 514 31.85 11.92 4.34
N THR A 515 32.05 10.70 4.87
CA THR A 515 31.13 10.05 5.81
C THR A 515 31.67 10.15 7.24
N ASN A 516 30.91 10.77 8.14
CA ASN A 516 31.30 10.98 9.54
C ASN A 516 30.66 9.99 10.52
N GLU A 517 31.10 9.97 11.78
CA GLU A 517 30.65 9.00 12.79
C GLU A 517 29.14 8.99 13.04
N SER A 518 28.46 10.14 12.93
CA SER A 518 26.99 10.17 13.07
C SER A 518 26.27 9.58 11.86
N GLU A 519 26.85 9.72 10.66
CA GLU A 519 26.34 9.09 9.43
C GLU A 519 26.56 7.56 9.44
N TYR A 520 27.70 7.07 9.96
CA TYR A 520 27.89 5.64 10.23
C TYR A 520 26.93 5.09 11.29
N ASP A 521 26.47 5.91 12.24
CA ASP A 521 25.45 5.48 13.19
C ASP A 521 24.03 5.44 12.57
N GLU A 522 23.72 6.31 11.60
CA GLU A 522 22.51 6.15 10.77
C GLU A 522 22.55 4.90 9.89
N VAL A 523 23.72 4.50 9.37
CA VAL A 523 23.90 3.18 8.74
C VAL A 523 23.61 2.06 9.74
N ARG A 524 24.18 2.12 10.95
CA ARG A 524 23.99 1.11 12.00
C ARG A 524 22.53 1.00 12.45
N LYS A 525 21.81 2.13 12.58
CA LYS A 525 20.36 2.18 12.83
C LYS A 525 19.58 1.57 11.67
N GLY A 526 19.96 1.88 10.42
CA GLY A 526 19.34 1.34 9.21
C GLY A 526 19.49 -0.18 9.10
N LEU A 527 20.71 -0.70 9.25
CA LEU A 527 20.98 -2.15 9.21
C LEU A 527 20.28 -2.91 10.33
N ARG A 528 20.19 -2.34 11.55
CA ARG A 528 19.36 -2.89 12.64
C ARG A 528 17.86 -2.83 12.34
N GLY A 529 17.40 -1.82 11.61
CA GLY A 529 16.05 -1.77 11.05
C GLY A 529 15.81 -2.83 9.98
N GLY A 530 16.84 -3.21 9.22
CA GLY A 530 16.82 -4.30 8.25
C GLY A 530 16.96 -5.70 8.84
N MET A 531 16.43 -5.96 10.04
CA MET A 531 16.52 -7.25 10.73
C MET A 531 15.22 -7.70 11.38
N TYR A 532 15.03 -9.02 11.48
CA TYR A 532 14.01 -9.69 12.28
C TYR A 532 12.58 -9.15 12.08
N TRP A 533 12.22 -8.90 10.82
CA TRP A 533 10.88 -8.48 10.41
C TRP A 533 9.85 -9.59 10.68
N PRO A 534 8.86 -9.38 11.57
CA PRO A 534 7.89 -10.42 11.90
C PRO A 534 7.08 -10.98 10.72
N THR A 535 6.93 -10.25 9.62
CA THR A 535 6.26 -10.74 8.40
C THR A 535 7.04 -11.79 7.64
N THR A 536 8.35 -11.91 7.87
CA THR A 536 9.24 -12.85 7.17
C THR A 536 9.82 -13.91 8.13
N MET A 537 9.12 -14.19 9.24
CA MET A 537 9.48 -15.25 10.18
C MET A 537 8.26 -15.81 10.93
N GLY A 538 8.45 -16.91 11.66
CA GLY A 538 7.43 -17.52 12.53
C GLY A 538 6.13 -17.86 11.80
N LEU A 539 4.99 -17.57 12.45
CA LEU A 539 3.64 -17.87 11.94
C LEU A 539 3.33 -17.17 10.60
N CYS A 540 3.95 -16.04 10.27
CA CYS A 540 3.76 -15.39 8.97
C CYS A 540 4.44 -16.14 7.81
N THR A 541 5.60 -16.76 8.05
CA THR A 541 6.25 -17.67 7.10
C THR A 541 5.67 -19.07 7.07
N GLN A 542 4.88 -19.44 8.08
CA GLN A 542 4.09 -20.67 8.08
C GLN A 542 2.81 -20.48 7.25
N MET A 543 2.06 -19.40 7.51
CA MET A 543 0.83 -19.01 6.79
C MET A 543 1.12 -18.18 5.52
N LEU A 544 2.00 -18.67 4.64
CA LEU A 544 2.33 -17.95 3.41
C LEU A 544 1.07 -17.66 2.59
N THR A 545 0.04 -18.50 2.59
CA THR A 545 -1.14 -18.31 1.74
C THR A 545 -1.99 -17.06 2.12
N ALA A 546 -1.75 -16.45 3.28
CA ALA A 546 -2.34 -15.15 3.66
C ALA A 546 -1.36 -13.96 3.76
N LEU A 547 -0.04 -14.17 3.63
CA LEU A 547 0.96 -13.11 3.84
C LEU A 547 0.76 -11.91 2.87
N PRO A 548 0.39 -10.71 3.34
CA PRO A 548 0.19 -9.56 2.47
C PRO A 548 1.50 -9.11 1.82
N ILE A 549 1.42 -8.57 0.59
CA ILE A 549 2.56 -8.05 -0.20
C ILE A 549 3.78 -8.99 -0.28
N LYS A 550 3.56 -10.30 -0.24
CA LYS A 550 4.55 -11.41 -0.31
C LYS A 550 5.67 -11.21 -1.35
N PHE A 551 5.32 -10.74 -2.55
CA PHE A 551 6.29 -10.40 -3.60
C PHE A 551 7.25 -9.30 -3.14
N GLY A 552 6.72 -8.18 -2.63
CA GLY A 552 7.54 -7.07 -2.11
C GLY A 552 8.42 -7.46 -0.93
N TRP A 553 7.97 -8.35 -0.04
CA TRP A 553 8.83 -8.91 1.00
C TRP A 553 10.04 -9.66 0.41
N CYS A 554 9.88 -10.37 -0.71
CA CYS A 554 10.97 -11.06 -1.40
C CYS A 554 11.94 -10.07 -2.07
N CYS A 555 11.44 -9.04 -2.76
CA CYS A 555 12.28 -7.96 -3.32
C CYS A 555 13.12 -7.27 -2.23
N GLN A 556 12.48 -6.97 -1.10
CA GLN A 556 13.14 -6.36 0.06
C GLN A 556 14.17 -7.27 0.71
N CYS A 557 13.92 -8.59 0.77
CA CYS A 557 14.93 -9.56 1.19
C CYS A 557 16.12 -9.60 0.20
N PHE A 558 15.87 -9.58 -1.11
CA PHE A 558 16.93 -9.59 -2.14
C PHE A 558 17.89 -8.40 -1.98
N GLY A 559 17.37 -7.17 -1.93
CA GLY A 559 18.21 -5.99 -1.74
C GLY A 559 18.96 -6.00 -0.40
N GLN A 560 18.34 -6.47 0.68
CA GLN A 560 19.00 -6.58 1.99
C GLN A 560 20.15 -7.59 2.00
N VAL A 561 20.00 -8.78 1.40
CA VAL A 561 21.11 -9.75 1.31
C VAL A 561 22.32 -9.13 0.60
N LEU A 562 22.09 -8.41 -0.50
CA LEU A 562 23.15 -7.68 -1.20
C LEU A 562 23.80 -6.60 -0.33
N LEU A 563 23.01 -5.82 0.41
CA LEU A 563 23.53 -4.79 1.32
C LEU A 563 24.36 -5.40 2.46
N PHE A 564 23.90 -6.47 3.11
CA PHE A 564 24.65 -7.13 4.19
C PHE A 564 25.98 -7.72 3.69
N HIS A 565 26.00 -8.37 2.53
CA HIS A 565 27.24 -8.88 1.94
C HIS A 565 28.18 -7.73 1.49
N ALA A 566 27.65 -6.66 0.88
CA ALA A 566 28.46 -5.51 0.47
C ALA A 566 29.05 -4.75 1.67
N VAL A 567 28.34 -4.63 2.79
CA VAL A 567 28.89 -4.08 4.02
C VAL A 567 29.97 -5.00 4.60
N ALA A 568 29.73 -6.31 4.65
CA ALA A 568 30.69 -7.28 5.19
C ALA A 568 32.00 -7.40 4.40
N LEU A 569 31.92 -7.24 3.07
CA LEU A 569 33.06 -7.28 2.16
C LEU A 569 33.68 -5.90 1.88
N SER A 570 33.09 -4.81 2.41
CA SER A 570 33.62 -3.45 2.24
C SER A 570 35.07 -3.33 2.71
N PRO A 571 35.94 -2.60 1.99
CA PRO A 571 37.31 -2.33 2.44
C PRO A 571 37.36 -1.41 3.68
N ASP A 572 36.36 -0.56 3.89
CA ASP A 572 36.30 0.32 5.06
C ASP A 572 35.94 -0.45 6.35
N ALA A 573 36.78 -0.28 7.37
CA ALA A 573 36.55 -0.85 8.69
C ALA A 573 35.35 -0.23 9.41
N LYS A 574 35.13 1.09 9.30
CA LYS A 574 34.03 1.76 10.01
C LYS A 574 32.68 1.26 9.52
N LEU A 575 32.54 1.07 8.22
CA LEU A 575 31.36 0.49 7.60
C LEU A 575 31.14 -0.97 8.04
N ARG A 576 32.19 -1.82 8.08
CA ARG A 576 32.06 -3.18 8.64
C ARG A 576 31.59 -3.16 10.11
N ASP A 577 32.07 -2.20 10.90
CA ASP A 577 31.69 -1.99 12.32
C ASP A 577 30.28 -1.35 12.49
N THR A 578 29.50 -1.23 11.40
CA THR A 578 28.05 -0.96 11.47
C THR A 578 27.18 -2.22 11.46
N LEU A 579 27.76 -3.40 11.14
CA LEU A 579 27.00 -4.64 11.04
C LEU A 579 26.39 -5.04 12.39
N PRO A 580 25.08 -5.36 12.43
CA PRO A 580 24.44 -5.89 13.62
C PRO A 580 24.81 -7.35 13.88
N GLU A 581 24.77 -7.75 15.15
CA GLU A 581 24.92 -9.15 15.56
C GLU A 581 23.79 -10.01 14.96
N GLY A 582 24.09 -11.25 14.60
CA GLY A 582 23.12 -12.17 13.99
C GLY A 582 22.83 -11.95 12.49
N TRP A 583 23.47 -10.99 11.81
CA TRP A 583 23.17 -10.68 10.40
C TRP A 583 23.26 -11.89 9.44
N ARG A 584 24.16 -12.85 9.70
CA ARG A 584 24.29 -14.08 8.89
C ARG A 584 23.12 -15.04 9.07
N GLU A 585 22.59 -15.17 10.28
CA GLU A 585 21.38 -15.95 10.56
C GLU A 585 20.17 -15.30 9.88
N TRP A 586 20.09 -13.96 9.94
CA TRP A 586 19.06 -13.20 9.26
C TRP A 586 19.11 -13.33 7.73
N VAL A 587 20.29 -13.34 7.12
CA VAL A 587 20.45 -13.67 5.69
C VAL A 587 19.92 -15.08 5.39
N GLY A 588 20.18 -16.06 6.26
CA GLY A 588 19.60 -17.41 6.15
C GLY A 588 18.07 -17.41 6.17
N ILE A 589 17.45 -16.63 7.06
CA ILE A 589 15.98 -16.47 7.16
C ILE A 589 15.42 -15.82 5.89
N MET A 590 16.04 -14.74 5.40
CA MET A 590 15.66 -14.08 4.16
C MET A 590 15.76 -15.04 2.95
N MET A 591 16.85 -15.79 2.84
CA MET A 591 17.04 -16.79 1.78
C MET A 591 16.00 -17.91 1.82
N ALA A 592 15.57 -18.35 3.01
CA ALA A 592 14.53 -19.37 3.16
C ALA A 592 13.14 -18.87 2.71
N LEU A 593 12.81 -17.59 2.93
CA LEU A 593 11.58 -16.99 2.39
C LEU A 593 11.64 -16.92 0.85
N ILE A 594 12.72 -16.38 0.29
CA ILE A 594 12.89 -16.27 -1.18
C ILE A 594 12.82 -17.67 -1.81
N GLN A 595 13.52 -18.67 -1.27
CA GLN A 595 13.45 -20.06 -1.74
C GLN A 595 12.04 -20.66 -1.68
N SER A 596 11.25 -20.30 -0.67
CA SER A 596 9.88 -20.79 -0.53
C SER A 596 8.95 -20.16 -1.58
N CYS A 597 9.09 -18.86 -1.83
CA CYS A 597 8.31 -18.11 -2.82
C CYS A 597 8.75 -18.37 -4.28
N ALA A 598 10.01 -18.73 -4.52
CA ALA A 598 10.55 -19.10 -5.83
C ALA A 598 9.76 -20.23 -6.52
N LYS A 599 9.14 -21.12 -5.74
CA LYS A 599 8.26 -22.20 -6.25
C LYS A 599 7.04 -21.68 -7.02
N SER A 600 6.64 -20.43 -6.79
CA SER A 600 5.39 -19.83 -7.30
C SER A 600 5.61 -18.52 -8.06
N SER A 601 6.86 -18.08 -8.29
CA SER A 601 7.20 -16.96 -9.17
C SER A 601 8.55 -17.21 -9.84
N PRO A 602 8.62 -17.26 -11.19
CA PRO A 602 9.89 -17.38 -11.90
C PRO A 602 10.80 -16.16 -11.70
N GLY A 603 10.23 -14.96 -11.44
CA GLY A 603 11.02 -13.80 -11.02
C GLY A 603 11.77 -14.04 -9.70
N ILE A 604 11.05 -14.47 -8.66
CA ILE A 604 11.65 -14.78 -7.35
C ILE A 604 12.58 -16.01 -7.42
N ALA A 605 12.33 -16.95 -8.33
CA ALA A 605 13.28 -18.02 -8.62
C ALA A 605 14.61 -17.48 -9.16
N LYS A 606 14.58 -16.45 -10.03
CA LYS A 606 15.80 -15.84 -10.54
C LYS A 606 16.55 -15.03 -9.48
N ASP A 607 15.83 -14.38 -8.57
CA ASP A 607 16.43 -13.76 -7.38
C ASP A 607 17.18 -14.80 -6.53
N TYR A 608 16.56 -15.96 -6.27
CA TYR A 608 17.19 -17.04 -5.50
C TYR A 608 18.43 -17.63 -6.21
N GLU A 609 18.37 -17.83 -7.54
CA GLU A 609 19.53 -18.25 -8.33
C GLU A 609 20.70 -17.28 -8.21
N LEU A 610 20.43 -15.97 -8.32
CA LEU A 610 21.45 -14.93 -8.23
C LEU A 610 22.07 -14.85 -6.83
N LEU A 611 21.25 -14.78 -5.76
CA LEU A 611 21.77 -14.64 -4.39
C LEU A 611 22.65 -15.82 -3.96
N ARG A 612 22.42 -17.03 -4.50
CA ARG A 612 23.28 -18.20 -4.26
C ARG A 612 24.69 -18.09 -4.83
N LEU A 613 24.98 -17.09 -5.65
CA LEU A 613 26.33 -16.80 -6.17
C LEU A 613 27.17 -15.91 -5.22
N LEU A 614 26.63 -15.56 -4.05
CA LEU A 614 27.29 -14.74 -3.03
C LEU A 614 28.08 -15.56 -1.98
N ASP A 615 27.83 -16.87 -1.91
CA ASP A 615 28.45 -17.82 -0.95
C ASP A 615 29.53 -18.71 -1.61
N GLY A 616 30.18 -18.20 -2.67
CA GLY A 616 31.19 -18.91 -3.49
C GLY A 616 32.64 -18.72 -3.05
#